data_AF-A0A9D8GM50-F1
#
_entry.id   AF-A0A9D8GM50-F1
#
_cell.length_a   1.000
_cell.length_b   1.000
_cell.length_c   1.000
_cell.angle_alpha   90.00
_cell.angle_beta   90.00
_cell.angle_gamma   90.00
#
_symmetry.space_group_name_H-M   'P 1'
#
loop_
_entity.id
_entity.type
_entity.pdbx_description
1 polymer ?
#
loop_
_entity_poly.entity_id
_entity_poly.type
_entity_poly.pdbx_seq_one_letter_code
_entity_poly.pdbx_strand_id
1 'polypeptide(L)'
;MLIAFAFALVGVIHLLPIGPVFAPGLLGDLYGIEPQDTTLLVLMRHRALLLGGVGALCLAAAALPALRLAALGVAGINVAGFLAFYALYDLPTGSLRRIAIADLVAVPPLVFAAWQLALSR
;
A
#
# COMPACT_ATOMS: atom_id res chain seq x y z
N MET A 1 7.64 13.35 -16.33
CA MET A 1 8.61 12.66 -15.44
C MET A 1 8.16 12.65 -13.98
N LEU A 2 7.81 13.78 -13.36
CA LEU A 2 7.48 13.84 -11.92
C LEU A 2 6.30 12.94 -11.50
N ILE A 3 5.22 12.85 -12.31
CA ILE A 3 4.07 11.96 -12.02
C ILE A 3 4.50 10.48 -12.01
N ALA A 4 5.37 10.09 -12.95
CA ALA A 4 5.88 8.73 -13.02
C ALA A 4 6.72 8.39 -11.77
N PHE A 5 7.55 9.32 -11.31
CA PHE A 5 8.31 9.16 -10.09
C PHE A 5 7.41 9.02 -8.85
N ALA A 6 6.33 9.81 -8.77
CA ALA A 6 5.36 9.70 -7.68
C ALA A 6 4.71 8.31 -7.63
N PHE A 7 4.24 7.79 -8.77
CA PHE A 7 3.72 6.43 -8.86
C PHE A 7 4.77 5.36 -8.56
N ALA A 8 6.02 5.56 -8.98
CA ALA A 8 7.10 4.63 -8.65
C ALA A 8 7.33 4.57 -7.13
N LEU A 9 7.35 5.71 -6.45
CA LEU A 9 7.53 5.78 -5.00
C LEU A 9 6.37 5.10 -4.26
N VAL A 10 5.12 5.39 -4.63
CA VAL A 10 3.93 4.73 -4.08
C VAL A 10 4.01 3.22 -4.31
N GLY A 11 4.42 2.81 -5.51
CA GLY A 11 4.56 1.40 -5.88
C GLY A 11 5.57 0.65 -5.02
N VAL A 12 6.74 1.23 -4.78
CA VAL A 12 7.78 0.65 -3.91
C VAL A 12 7.29 0.53 -2.47
N ILE A 13 6.61 1.55 -1.93
CA ILE A 13 6.06 1.51 -0.57
C ILE A 13 5.06 0.36 -0.41
N HIS A 14 4.16 0.17 -1.39
CA HIS A 14 3.14 -0.90 -1.35
C HIS A 14 3.70 -2.30 -1.65
N LEU A 15 4.89 -2.41 -2.24
CA LEU A 15 5.58 -3.68 -2.42
C LEU A 15 6.34 -4.15 -1.18
N LEU A 16 6.75 -3.24 -0.30
CA LEU A 16 7.44 -3.58 0.94
C LEU A 16 6.74 -4.70 1.76
N PRO A 17 5.41 -4.72 1.90
CA PRO A 17 4.68 -5.77 2.62
C PRO A 17 4.48 -7.08 1.85
N ILE A 18 5.05 -7.28 0.66
CA ILE A 18 4.80 -8.51 -0.13
C ILE A 18 5.54 -9.75 0.42
N GLY A 19 6.60 -9.57 1.22
CA GLY A 19 7.45 -10.66 1.73
C GLY A 19 6.69 -11.87 2.31
N PRO A 20 5.71 -11.66 3.23
CA PRO A 20 4.86 -12.72 3.78
C PRO A 20 4.15 -13.62 2.77
N VAL A 21 3.93 -13.17 1.53
CA VAL A 21 3.33 -13.99 0.47
C VAL A 21 4.21 -15.20 0.17
N PHE A 22 5.53 -15.02 0.18
CA PHE A 22 6.50 -16.06 -0.17
C PHE A 22 7.04 -16.76 1.08
N ALA A 23 7.25 -16.01 2.16
CA ALA A 23 7.82 -16.51 3.40
C ALA A 23 6.96 -16.06 4.60
N PRO A 24 6.03 -16.90 5.10
CA PRO A 24 5.12 -16.50 6.18
C PRO A 24 5.83 -16.16 7.51
N GLY A 25 7.05 -16.68 7.73
CA GLY A 25 7.87 -16.31 8.89
C GLY A 25 8.18 -14.81 8.97
N LEU A 26 8.18 -14.11 7.84
CA LEU A 26 8.37 -12.65 7.79
C LEU A 26 7.24 -11.86 8.46
N LEU A 27 6.08 -12.48 8.76
CA LEU A 27 5.05 -11.83 9.58
C LEU A 27 5.56 -11.56 11.01
N GLY A 28 6.31 -12.51 11.57
CA GLY A 28 6.96 -12.34 12.87
C GLY A 28 8.07 -11.29 12.79
N ASP A 29 8.95 -11.40 11.80
CA ASP A 29 10.13 -10.52 11.70
C ASP A 29 9.77 -9.07 11.36
N LEU A 30 8.90 -8.85 10.36
CA LEU A 30 8.58 -7.51 9.85
C LEU A 30 7.50 -6.82 10.66
N TYR A 31 6.57 -7.58 11.23
CA TYR A 31 5.38 -7.04 11.89
C TYR A 31 5.26 -7.42 13.37
N GLY A 32 5.99 -8.43 13.86
CA GLY A 32 5.78 -8.98 15.19
C GLY A 32 4.42 -9.67 15.32
N ILE A 33 3.90 -10.20 14.20
CA ILE A 33 2.64 -10.94 14.17
C ILE A 33 3.00 -12.43 14.13
N GLU A 34 2.62 -13.15 15.17
CA GLU A 34 2.60 -14.61 15.19
C GLU A 34 1.15 -15.07 15.02
N PRO A 35 0.73 -15.50 13.81
CA PRO A 35 -0.64 -15.96 13.59
C PRO A 35 -0.94 -17.16 14.47
N GLN A 36 -1.96 -17.03 15.34
CA GLN A 36 -2.34 -18.10 16.27
C GLN A 36 -3.14 -19.22 15.60
N ASP A 37 -3.67 -18.96 14.40
CA ASP A 37 -4.42 -19.93 13.62
C ASP A 37 -4.18 -19.75 12.11
N THR A 38 -4.62 -20.74 11.34
CA THR A 38 -4.53 -20.77 9.87
C THR A 38 -5.34 -19.65 9.22
N THR A 39 -6.44 -19.22 9.83
CA THR A 39 -7.33 -18.18 9.29
C THR A 39 -6.60 -16.83 9.24
N LEU A 40 -6.01 -16.40 10.35
CA LEU A 40 -5.24 -15.16 10.44
C LEU A 40 -4.02 -15.20 9.52
N LEU A 41 -3.34 -16.35 9.45
CA LEU A 41 -2.20 -16.55 8.55
C LEU A 41 -2.60 -16.30 7.09
N VAL A 42 -3.70 -16.93 6.63
CA VAL A 42 -4.19 -16.77 5.25
C VAL A 42 -4.62 -15.32 4.99
N LEU A 43 -5.33 -14.68 5.93
CA LEU A 43 -5.77 -13.29 5.78
C LEU A 43 -4.58 -12.32 5.66
N MET A 44 -3.53 -12.50 6.46
CA MET A 44 -2.33 -11.66 6.39
C MET A 44 -1.55 -11.86 5.08
N ARG A 45 -1.46 -13.10 4.58
CA ARG A 45 -0.84 -13.38 3.28
C ARG A 45 -1.65 -12.84 2.11
N HIS A 46 -2.97 -12.95 2.17
CA HIS A 46 -3.85 -12.38 1.16
C HIS A 46 -3.75 -10.85 1.14
N ARG A 47 -3.71 -10.21 2.32
CA ARG A 47 -3.47 -8.77 2.43
C ARG A 47 -2.13 -8.36 1.81
N ALA A 48 -1.05 -9.09 2.12
CA ALA A 48 0.27 -8.85 1.55
C ALA A 48 0.24 -8.96 0.01
N LEU A 49 -0.49 -9.93 -0.53
CA LEU A 49 -0.67 -10.10 -1.97
C LEU A 49 -1.47 -8.94 -2.60
N LEU A 50 -2.54 -8.48 -1.95
CA LEU A 50 -3.33 -7.35 -2.42
C LEU A 50 -2.50 -6.06 -2.47
N LEU A 51 -1.72 -5.76 -1.43
CA LEU A 51 -0.82 -4.61 -1.43
C LEU A 51 0.26 -4.75 -2.51
N GLY A 52 0.81 -5.95 -2.69
CA GLY A 52 1.72 -6.24 -3.80
C GLY A 52 1.11 -5.93 -5.17
N GLY A 53 -0.17 -6.26 -5.38
CA GLY A 53 -0.92 -5.92 -6.58
C GLY A 53 -1.09 -4.42 -6.79
N VAL A 54 -1.41 -3.66 -5.73
CA VAL A 54 -1.46 -2.19 -5.78
C VAL A 54 -0.09 -1.61 -6.13
N GLY A 55 0.97 -2.14 -5.52
CA GLY A 55 2.34 -1.74 -5.79
C GLY A 55 2.73 -1.97 -7.25
N ALA A 56 2.45 -3.15 -7.79
CA ALA A 56 2.69 -3.48 -9.19
C ALA A 56 1.91 -2.58 -10.16
N LEU A 57 0.63 -2.29 -9.86
CA LEU A 57 -0.18 -1.38 -10.66
C LEU A 57 0.40 0.04 -10.67
N CYS A 58 0.88 0.54 -9.53
CA CYS A 58 1.53 1.84 -9.43
C CYS A 58 2.84 1.89 -10.22
N LEU A 59 3.69 0.85 -10.12
CA LEU A 59 4.89 0.76 -10.95
C LEU A 59 4.56 0.73 -12.45
N ALA A 60 3.53 -0.02 -12.84
CA ALA A 60 3.06 -0.05 -14.22
C ALA A 60 2.59 1.34 -14.69
N ALA A 61 1.87 2.08 -13.83
CA ALA A 61 1.41 3.45 -14.12
C ALA A 61 2.54 4.50 -14.22
N ALA A 62 3.72 4.20 -13.65
CA ALA A 62 4.91 5.01 -13.87
C ALA A 62 5.35 4.96 -15.34
N ALA A 63 5.36 3.77 -15.93
CA ALA A 63 5.74 3.54 -17.32
C ALA A 63 4.60 3.77 -18.33
N LEU A 64 3.35 3.47 -17.94
CA LEU A 64 2.17 3.47 -18.80
C LEU A 64 1.17 4.55 -18.36
N PRO A 65 1.13 5.73 -19.03
CA PRO A 65 0.25 6.84 -18.63
C PRO A 65 -1.24 6.47 -18.58
N ALA A 66 -1.68 5.54 -19.43
CA ALA A 66 -3.06 5.06 -19.48
C ALA A 66 -3.54 4.42 -18.17
N LEU A 67 -2.62 3.89 -17.35
CA LEU A 67 -2.97 3.23 -16.08
C LEU A 67 -3.04 4.19 -14.89
N ARG A 68 -2.62 5.45 -15.03
CA ARG A 68 -2.46 6.37 -13.89
C ARG A 68 -3.75 6.67 -13.15
N LEU A 69 -4.86 6.81 -13.86
CA LEU A 69 -6.15 7.05 -13.20
C LEU A 69 -6.61 5.84 -12.38
N ALA A 70 -6.46 4.64 -12.95
CA ALA A 70 -6.78 3.39 -12.26
C ALA A 70 -5.88 3.18 -11.05
N ALA A 71 -4.56 3.38 -11.22
CA ALA A 71 -3.58 3.28 -10.13
C ALA A 71 -3.87 4.29 -9.01
N LEU A 72 -4.19 5.53 -9.36
CA LEU A 72 -4.56 6.56 -8.39
C LEU A 72 -5.80 6.15 -7.59
N GLY A 73 -6.85 5.68 -8.27
CA GLY A 73 -8.09 5.25 -7.62
C GLY A 73 -7.87 4.07 -6.68
N VAL A 74 -7.19 3.02 -7.16
CA VAL A 74 -6.94 1.80 -6.38
C VAL A 74 -6.02 2.08 -5.19
N ALA A 75 -4.90 2.78 -5.40
CA ALA A 75 -3.99 3.12 -4.30
C ALA A 75 -4.65 4.10 -3.30
N GLY A 76 -5.43 5.05 -3.80
CA GLY A 76 -6.18 5.99 -2.97
C GLY A 76 -7.20 5.31 -2.08
N ILE A 77 -8.01 4.40 -2.62
CA ILE A 77 -8.98 3.61 -1.84
C ILE A 77 -8.26 2.75 -0.80
N ASN A 78 -7.12 2.13 -1.17
CA ASN A 78 -6.34 1.29 -0.26
C ASN A 78 -5.80 2.09 0.94
N VAL A 79 -5.03 3.15 0.67
CA VAL A 79 -4.41 4.01 1.70
C VAL A 79 -5.46 4.71 2.55
N ALA A 80 -6.45 5.36 1.93
CA ALA A 80 -7.48 6.09 2.66
C ALA A 80 -8.35 5.15 3.48
N GLY A 81 -8.74 4.00 2.91
CA GLY A 81 -9.53 2.99 3.60
C GLY A 81 -8.80 2.41 4.82
N PHE A 82 -7.52 2.06 4.67
CA PHE A 82 -6.74 1.54 5.79
C PHE A 82 -6.53 2.59 6.89
N LEU A 83 -6.15 3.83 6.54
CA LEU A 83 -5.97 4.89 7.52
C LEU A 83 -7.29 5.25 8.24
N ALA A 84 -8.41 5.25 7.53
CA ALA A 84 -9.73 5.44 8.12
C ALA A 84 -10.04 4.34 9.14
N PHE A 85 -9.88 3.06 8.78
CA PHE A 85 -10.07 1.97 9.75
C PHE A 85 -9.08 2.07 10.91
N TYR A 86 -7.81 2.34 10.66
CA TYR A 86 -6.81 2.49 11.71
C TYR A 86 -7.19 3.58 12.73
N ALA A 87 -7.76 4.70 12.27
CA ALA A 87 -8.28 5.75 13.14
C ALA A 87 -9.59 5.33 13.86
N LEU A 88 -10.51 4.67 13.16
CA LEU A 88 -11.79 4.21 13.72
C LEU A 88 -11.64 3.14 14.82
N TYR A 89 -10.55 2.38 14.80
CA TYR A 89 -10.23 1.35 15.78
C TYR A 89 -9.19 1.81 16.83
N ASP A 90 -9.19 3.09 17.18
CA ASP A 90 -8.39 3.68 18.28
C ASP A 90 -6.87 3.58 18.12
N LEU A 91 -6.36 3.67 16.88
CA LEU A 91 -4.92 3.81 16.57
C LEU A 91 -4.06 2.70 17.20
N PRO A 92 -4.35 1.41 16.91
CA PRO A 92 -3.72 0.29 17.61
C PRO A 92 -2.21 0.28 17.42
N THR A 93 -1.49 -0.01 18.50
CA THR A 93 -0.02 -0.04 18.49
C THR A 93 0.55 -1.28 17.79
N GLY A 94 1.88 -1.36 17.64
CA GLY A 94 2.55 -2.54 17.08
C GLY A 94 2.58 -2.56 15.55
N SER A 95 2.23 -3.71 14.96
CA SER A 95 2.30 -3.98 13.51
C SER A 95 1.46 -3.00 12.69
N LEU A 96 0.22 -2.76 13.12
CA LEU A 96 -0.72 -1.90 12.42
C LEU A 96 -0.21 -0.46 12.33
N ARG A 97 0.45 0.04 13.39
CA ARG A 97 1.09 1.36 13.38
C ARG A 97 2.22 1.46 12.37
N ARG A 98 3.06 0.42 12.21
CA ARG A 98 4.13 0.42 11.18
C ARG A 98 3.54 0.53 9.78
N ILE A 99 2.45 -0.21 9.53
CA ILE A 99 1.76 -0.16 8.24
C ILE A 99 1.11 1.21 8.03
N ALA A 100 0.49 1.79 9.07
CA ALA A 100 -0.11 3.12 8.99
C ALA A 100 0.92 4.21 8.68
N ILE A 101 2.14 4.10 9.24
CA ILE A 101 3.24 5.01 8.92
C ILE A 101 3.65 4.85 7.45
N ALA A 102 3.77 3.62 6.94
CA ALA A 102 4.12 3.38 5.53
C ALA A 102 3.07 3.98 4.59
N ASP A 103 1.79 3.76 4.87
CA ASP A 103 0.68 4.32 4.09
C ASP A 103 0.63 5.85 4.17
N LEU A 104 0.91 6.43 5.35
CA LEU A 104 1.00 7.88 5.52
C LEU A 104 2.15 8.49 4.68
N VAL A 105 3.28 7.79 4.55
CA VAL A 105 4.40 8.22 3.67
C VAL A 105 4.01 8.15 2.19
N ALA A 106 3.07 7.27 1.80
CA ALA A 106 2.55 7.22 0.44
C ALA A 106 1.54 8.33 0.12
N VAL A 107 0.96 9.01 1.12
CA VAL A 107 -0.05 10.07 0.89
C VAL A 107 0.50 11.26 0.10
N PRO A 108 1.63 11.91 0.47
CA PRO A 108 2.14 13.06 -0.28
C PRO A 108 2.38 12.81 -1.78
N PRO A 109 3.07 11.73 -2.22
CA PRO A 109 3.24 11.48 -3.66
C PRO A 109 1.91 11.15 -4.35
N LEU A 110 0.97 10.50 -3.66
CA LEU A 110 -0.34 10.19 -4.23
C LEU A 110 -1.19 11.46 -4.43
N VAL A 111 -1.20 12.36 -3.46
CA VAL A 111 -1.87 13.67 -3.55
C VAL A 111 -1.23 14.51 -4.67
N PHE A 112 0.09 14.53 -4.77
CA PHE A 112 0.79 15.20 -5.86
C PHE A 112 0.40 14.62 -7.24
N ALA A 113 0.33 13.30 -7.36
CA ALA A 113 -0.10 12.65 -8.60
C ALA A 113 -1.56 13.00 -8.95
N ALA A 114 -2.46 13.02 -7.96
CA ALA A 114 -3.85 13.43 -8.16
C ALA A 114 -3.96 14.87 -8.66
N TRP A 115 -3.26 15.80 -8.00
CA TRP A 115 -3.22 17.21 -8.36
C TRP A 115 -2.75 17.43 -9.80
N GLN A 116 -1.62 16.81 -10.16
CA GLN A 116 -1.06 16.93 -11.50
C GLN A 116 -1.98 16.35 -12.59
N LEU A 117 -2.64 15.21 -12.31
CA LEU A 117 -3.60 14.62 -13.24
C LEU A 117 -4.83 15.51 -13.43
N ALA A 118 -5.29 16.19 -12.37
CA ALA A 118 -6.40 17.13 -12.44
C ALA A 118 -6.07 18.38 -13.27
N LEU A 119 -4.84 18.91 -13.16
CA LEU A 119 -4.39 20.07 -13.96
C LEU A 119 -4.15 19.74 -15.45
N SER A 120 -3.92 18.46 -15.78
CA SER A 120 -3.64 18.02 -17.15
C SER A 120 -4.90 17.71 -17.98
N ARG A 121 -6.09 17.94 -17.43
CA ARG A 121 -7.39 17.78 -18.10
C ARG A 121 -8.01 19.13 -18.38
#